data_AF-A0A1Z1N1I9-F1
#
_entry.id   AF-A0A1Z1N1I9-F1
#
_cell.length_a   1.000
_cell.length_b   1.000
_cell.length_c   1.000
_cell.angle_alpha   90.00
_cell.angle_beta   90.00
_cell.angle_gamma   90.00
#
_symmetry.space_group_name_H-M   'P 1'
#
loop_
_entity.id
_entity.type
_entity.pdbx_description
1 polymer ?
#
loop_
_entity_poly.entity_id
_entity_poly.type
_entity_poly.pdbx_seq_one_letter_code
_entity_poly.pdbx_strand_id
1 'polypeptide(L)'
;MTYKEWTDQDHLELVKNWKLHGLTNVEIAQRIGIAEKTLYVWLKKSPKLKKAIRGGKNIARARAENALYELALNGDRQALFFWLKNNYRERYSDKPLSPAEADLMSQNARLGQITG
;
A
#
# COMPACT_ATOMS: atom_id res chain seq x y z
N MET A 1 -29.31 6.99 -3.44
CA MET A 1 -27.95 6.55 -3.79
C MET A 1 -27.62 5.25 -3.07
N THR A 2 -27.20 4.22 -3.80
CA THR A 2 -26.86 2.90 -3.26
C THR A 2 -25.51 2.44 -3.77
N TYR A 3 -24.88 1.49 -3.08
CA TYR A 3 -23.57 0.96 -3.48
C TYR A 3 -23.57 0.31 -4.87
N LYS A 4 -24.74 -0.12 -5.39
CA LYS A 4 -24.86 -0.75 -6.71
C LYS A 4 -24.51 0.24 -7.84
N GLU A 5 -24.78 1.52 -7.64
CA GLU A 5 -24.43 2.60 -8.58
C GLU A 5 -22.92 2.87 -8.64
N TRP A 6 -22.14 2.33 -7.68
CA TRP A 6 -20.68 2.48 -7.63
C TRP A 6 -19.97 1.15 -7.89
N THR A 7 -20.57 0.31 -8.73
CA THR A 7 -20.03 -1.02 -9.09
C THR A 7 -19.80 -1.22 -10.58
N ASP A 8 -20.24 -0.29 -11.42
CA ASP A 8 -19.85 -0.21 -12.82
C ASP A 8 -18.40 0.25 -12.97
N GLN A 9 -17.88 0.10 -14.18
CA GLN A 9 -16.47 0.31 -14.46
C GLN A 9 -16.02 1.76 -14.24
N ASP A 10 -16.83 2.75 -14.63
CA ASP A 10 -16.46 4.16 -14.61
C ASP A 10 -16.30 4.65 -13.16
N HIS A 11 -17.27 4.32 -12.29
CA HIS A 11 -17.17 4.66 -10.87
C HIS A 11 -16.03 3.94 -10.16
N LEU A 12 -15.75 2.68 -10.52
CA LEU A 12 -14.62 1.94 -9.95
C LEU A 12 -13.29 2.58 -10.36
N GLU A 13 -13.16 3.02 -11.62
CA GLU A 13 -11.97 3.71 -12.12
C GLU A 13 -11.80 5.08 -11.45
N LEU A 14 -12.89 5.82 -11.28
CA LEU A 14 -12.89 7.11 -10.59
C LEU A 14 -12.39 6.99 -9.14
N VAL A 15 -12.93 6.03 -8.38
CA VAL A 15 -12.53 5.79 -6.97
C VAL A 15 -11.09 5.30 -6.88
N LYS A 16 -10.66 4.44 -7.81
CA LYS A 16 -9.26 4.00 -7.91
C LYS A 16 -8.34 5.20 -8.16
N ASN A 17 -8.72 6.10 -9.06
CA ASN A 17 -7.94 7.30 -9.38
C ASN A 17 -7.88 8.27 -8.20
N TRP A 18 -8.98 8.49 -7.49
CA TRP A 18 -8.95 9.27 -6.24
C TRP A 18 -7.99 8.69 -5.21
N LYS A 19 -7.99 7.37 -5.02
CA LYS A 19 -7.03 6.72 -4.12
C LYS A 19 -5.59 6.84 -4.61
N LEU A 20 -5.37 6.77 -5.91
CA LEU A 20 -4.06 7.00 -6.52
C LEU A 20 -3.51 8.39 -6.19
N HIS A 21 -4.39 9.40 -6.15
CA HIS A 21 -4.04 10.78 -5.79
C HIS A 21 -4.00 11.04 -4.27
N GLY A 22 -4.04 9.99 -3.45
CA GLY A 22 -3.85 10.10 -2.00
C GLY A 22 -5.10 10.42 -1.19
N LEU A 23 -6.29 10.47 -1.81
CA LEU A 23 -7.52 10.79 -1.08
C LEU A 23 -7.83 9.75 -0.01
N THR A 24 -8.20 10.21 1.17
CA THR A 24 -8.69 9.42 2.29
C THR A 24 -10.08 8.84 2.00
N ASN A 25 -10.51 7.85 2.80
CA ASN A 25 -11.87 7.33 2.66
C ASN A 25 -12.93 8.40 3.01
N VAL A 26 -12.60 9.32 3.92
CA VAL A 26 -13.45 10.46 4.29
C VAL A 26 -13.69 11.35 3.08
N GLU A 27 -12.62 11.78 2.39
CA GLU A 27 -12.72 12.66 1.21
C GLU A 27 -13.43 11.96 0.05
N ILE A 28 -13.20 10.65 -0.14
CA ILE A 28 -13.93 9.88 -1.14
C ILE A 28 -15.42 9.83 -0.81
N ALA A 29 -15.78 9.57 0.45
CA ALA A 29 -17.19 9.57 0.88
C ALA A 29 -17.85 10.93 0.66
N GLN A 30 -17.14 12.02 0.97
CA GLN A 30 -17.60 13.39 0.71
C GLN A 30 -17.81 13.66 -0.79
N ARG A 31 -16.87 13.25 -1.65
CA ARG A 31 -17.01 13.39 -3.12
C ARG A 31 -18.16 12.57 -3.70
N ILE A 32 -18.42 11.40 -3.13
CA ILE A 32 -19.59 10.58 -3.46
C ILE A 32 -20.87 11.26 -2.97
N GLY A 33 -20.82 12.06 -1.90
CA GLY A 33 -22.01 12.64 -1.26
C GLY A 33 -22.66 11.71 -0.24
N ILE A 34 -21.86 10.87 0.44
CA ILE A 34 -22.32 9.96 1.50
C ILE A 34 -21.52 10.15 2.79
N ALA A 35 -22.09 9.71 3.91
CA ALA A 35 -21.34 9.61 5.16
C ALA A 35 -20.21 8.58 5.06
N GLU A 36 -19.08 8.83 5.73
CA GLU A 36 -17.93 7.91 5.76
C GLU A 36 -18.33 6.49 6.25
N LYS A 37 -19.18 6.41 7.28
CA LYS A 37 -19.71 5.14 7.79
C LYS A 37 -20.43 4.34 6.70
N THR A 38 -21.17 5.03 5.82
CA THR A 38 -21.86 4.42 4.68
C THR A 38 -20.87 3.83 3.69
N LEU A 39 -19.77 4.54 3.40
CA LEU A 39 -18.72 4.03 2.53
C LEU A 39 -18.12 2.74 3.11
N TYR A 40 -17.81 2.65 4.41
CA TYR A 40 -17.31 1.41 5.00
C TYR A 40 -18.30 0.24 4.87
N VAL A 41 -19.59 0.49 5.03
CA VAL A 41 -20.63 -0.53 4.81
C VAL A 41 -20.63 -0.97 3.34
N TRP A 42 -20.49 -0.05 2.39
CA TRP A 42 -20.41 -0.37 0.97
C TRP A 42 -19.18 -1.22 0.64
N LEU A 43 -18.02 -0.91 1.22
CA LEU A 43 -16.81 -1.70 1.02
C LEU A 43 -16.90 -3.12 1.59
N LYS A 44 -17.74 -3.35 2.60
CA LYS A 44 -18.05 -4.71 3.08
C LYS A 44 -18.97 -5.44 2.11
N LYS A 45 -19.95 -4.74 1.52
CA LYS A 45 -20.95 -5.32 0.60
C LYS A 45 -20.45 -5.51 -0.83
N SER A 46 -19.46 -4.73 -1.27
CA SER A 46 -18.94 -4.74 -2.65
C SER A 46 -17.44 -5.04 -2.69
N PRO A 47 -17.06 -6.30 -2.97
CA PRO A 47 -15.66 -6.68 -3.18
C PRO A 47 -15.00 -5.91 -4.33
N LYS A 48 -15.76 -5.57 -5.39
CA LYS A 48 -15.26 -4.80 -6.55
C LYS A 48 -14.81 -3.40 -6.14
N LEU A 49 -15.67 -2.66 -5.42
CA LEU A 49 -15.35 -1.32 -4.92
C LEU A 49 -14.17 -1.33 -3.95
N LYS A 50 -14.14 -2.33 -3.06
CA LYS A 50 -13.01 -2.54 -2.15
C LYS A 50 -11.69 -2.82 -2.90
N LYS A 51 -11.76 -3.60 -3.98
CA LYS A 51 -10.60 -3.88 -4.84
C LYS A 51 -10.11 -2.61 -5.56
N ALA A 52 -11.01 -1.78 -6.06
CA ALA A 52 -10.66 -0.50 -6.69
C ALA A 52 -9.91 0.43 -5.72
N ILE A 53 -10.42 0.60 -4.49
CA ILE A 53 -9.76 1.39 -3.45
C ILE A 53 -8.37 0.84 -3.10
N ARG A 54 -8.24 -0.48 -2.89
CA ARG A 54 -6.95 -1.11 -2.59
C ARG A 54 -5.97 -0.96 -3.75
N GLY A 55 -6.44 -1.11 -4.99
CA GLY A 55 -5.63 -0.94 -6.19
C GLY A 55 -5.01 0.45 -6.27
N GLY A 56 -5.82 1.50 -6.08
CA GLY A 56 -5.32 2.88 -6.07
C GLY A 56 -4.29 3.12 -4.96
N LYS A 57 -4.55 2.60 -3.75
CA LYS A 57 -3.59 2.69 -2.62
C LYS A 57 -2.26 2.01 -2.93
N ASN A 58 -2.27 0.82 -3.54
CA ASN A 58 -1.05 0.09 -3.86
C ASN A 58 -0.20 0.83 -4.91
N ILE A 59 -0.84 1.41 -5.92
CA ILE A 59 -0.13 2.19 -6.95
C ILE A 59 0.44 3.49 -6.33
N ALA A 60 -0.34 4.20 -5.51
CA ALA A 60 0.15 5.39 -4.81
C ALA A 60 1.36 5.06 -3.93
N ARG A 61 1.31 3.95 -3.20
CA ARG A 61 2.41 3.45 -2.39
C ARG A 61 3.65 3.13 -3.23
N ALA A 62 3.50 2.42 -4.34
CA ALA A 62 4.62 2.10 -5.24
C ALA A 62 5.27 3.37 -5.81
N ARG A 63 4.47 4.39 -6.17
CA ARG A 63 4.99 5.70 -6.61
C ARG A 63 5.81 6.39 -5.51
N ALA A 64 5.32 6.37 -4.28
CA ALA A 64 6.03 6.94 -3.13
C ALA A 64 7.32 6.16 -2.83
N GLU A 65 7.29 4.83 -2.89
CA GLU A 65 8.46 3.96 -2.71
C GLU A 65 9.52 4.24 -3.78
N ASN A 66 9.13 4.38 -5.05
CA ASN A 66 10.04 4.75 -6.12
C ASN A 66 10.64 6.15 -5.93
N ALA A 67 9.82 7.15 -5.62
CA ALA A 67 10.30 8.52 -5.38
C ALA A 67 11.31 8.58 -4.21
N LEU A 68 11.06 7.81 -3.15
CA LEU A 68 11.97 7.70 -2.02
C LEU A 68 13.29 7.02 -2.41
N TYR A 69 13.23 5.99 -3.25
CA TYR A 69 14.42 5.33 -3.76
C TYR A 69 15.28 6.29 -4.61
N GLU A 70 14.67 7.07 -5.48
CA GLU A 70 15.38 8.10 -6.26
C GLU A 70 16.05 9.16 -5.35
N LEU A 71 15.38 9.59 -4.29
CA LEU A 71 16.00 10.49 -3.30
C LEU A 71 17.21 9.84 -2.62
N ALA A 72 17.10 8.56 -2.25
CA ALA A 72 18.21 7.82 -1.66
C ALA A 72 19.41 7.71 -2.62
N LEU A 73 19.16 7.43 -3.90
CA LEU A 73 20.20 7.39 -4.94
C LEU A 73 20.88 8.74 -5.16
N ASN A 74 20.13 9.83 -5.00
CA ASN A 74 20.64 11.20 -5.11
C ASN A 74 21.30 11.72 -3.81
N GLY A 75 21.52 10.85 -2.82
CA GLY A 75 22.28 11.18 -1.61
C GLY A 75 21.46 11.77 -0.46
N ASP A 76 20.13 11.76 -0.52
CA ASP A 76 19.32 12.11 0.64
C ASP A 76 19.55 11.09 1.75
N ARG A 77 20.17 11.56 2.84
CA ARG A 77 20.59 10.70 3.96
C ARG A 77 19.41 10.03 4.67
N GLN A 78 18.27 10.71 4.78
CA GLN A 78 17.10 10.16 5.45
C GLN A 78 16.44 9.07 4.60
N ALA A 79 16.30 9.32 3.29
CA ALA A 79 15.80 8.34 2.34
C ALA A 79 16.73 7.11 2.28
N LEU A 80 18.04 7.31 2.28
CA LEU A 80 19.03 6.22 2.29
C LEU A 80 18.91 5.37 3.57
N PHE A 81 18.88 5.99 4.75
CA PHE A 81 18.69 5.24 5.99
C PHE A 81 17.36 4.50 6.02
N PHE A 82 16.27 5.12 5.58
CA PHE A 82 14.98 4.46 5.49
C PHE A 82 15.05 3.24 4.56
N TRP A 83 15.63 3.41 3.37
CA TRP A 83 15.75 2.36 2.36
C TRP A 83 16.55 1.16 2.87
N LEU A 84 17.71 1.42 3.48
CA LEU A 84 18.55 0.39 4.10
C LEU A 84 17.83 -0.32 5.24
N LYS A 85 17.15 0.44 6.11
CA LYS A 85 16.38 -0.12 7.23
C LYS A 85 15.23 -0.99 6.76
N ASN A 86 14.58 -0.68 5.63
CA ASN A 86 13.43 -1.45 5.15
C ASN A 86 13.84 -2.67 4.31
N ASN A 87 14.87 -2.54 3.46
CA ASN A 87 15.27 -3.59 2.52
C ASN A 87 16.40 -4.49 3.03
N TYR A 88 17.17 -4.03 4.02
CA TYR A 88 18.28 -4.76 4.63
C TYR A 88 18.13 -4.74 6.17
N ARG A 89 16.94 -5.11 6.65
CA ARG A 89 16.59 -5.13 8.07
C ARG A 89 17.60 -5.91 8.90
N GLU A 90 18.13 -7.00 8.37
CA GLU A 90 19.12 -7.83 9.02
C GLU A 90 20.42 -7.11 9.39
N ARG A 91 20.80 -6.09 8.61
CA ARG A 91 22.04 -5.33 8.77
C ARG A 91 21.84 -3.98 9.45
N TYR A 92 20.68 -3.35 9.25
CA TYR A 92 20.47 -1.95 9.61
C TYR A 92 19.25 -1.68 10.51
N SER A 93 18.48 -2.70 10.92
CA SER A 93 17.36 -2.52 11.86
C SER A 93 17.87 -2.16 13.26
N ASP A 94 17.27 -1.12 13.88
CA ASP A 94 17.55 -0.77 15.27
C ASP A 94 16.90 -1.75 16.27
N LYS A 95 15.99 -2.61 15.79
CA LYS A 95 15.27 -3.61 16.60
C LYS A 95 15.76 -5.02 16.28
N PRO A 96 15.96 -5.89 17.29
CA PRO A 96 16.24 -7.29 17.05
C PRO A 96 15.07 -7.95 16.31
N LEU A 97 15.38 -8.93 15.46
CA LEU A 97 14.37 -9.72 14.76
C LEU A 97 13.54 -10.50 15.79
N SER A 98 12.23 -10.56 15.60
CA SER A 98 11.39 -11.51 16.33
C SER A 98 11.74 -12.95 15.93
N PRO A 99 11.43 -13.97 16.77
CA PRO A 99 11.69 -15.36 16.44
C PRO A 99 11.09 -15.80 15.09
N ALA A 100 9.89 -15.30 14.76
CA ALA A 100 9.23 -15.59 13.48
C ALA A 100 9.94 -14.92 12.29
N GLU A 101 10.43 -13.69 12.45
CA GLU A 101 11.22 -13.02 11.42
C GLU A 101 12.58 -13.70 11.22
N ALA A 102 13.23 -14.15 12.30
CA ALA A 102 14.49 -14.90 12.24
C ALA A 102 14.33 -16.26 11.55
N ASP A 103 13.24 -16.98 11.82
CA ASP A 103 12.96 -18.25 11.17
C ASP A 103 12.63 -18.08 9.68
N LEU A 104 11.79 -17.10 9.32
CA LEU A 104 11.52 -16.76 7.92
C LEU A 104 12.81 -16.38 7.17
N MET A 105 13.69 -15.61 7.81
CA MET A 105 14.96 -15.20 7.21
C MET A 105 15.91 -16.40 7.02
N SER A 106 15.93 -17.34 7.97
CA SER A 106 16.67 -18.60 7.86
C SER A 106 16.12 -19.48 6.73
N GLN A 107 14.79 -19.54 6.56
CA GLN A 107 14.15 -20.25 5.45
C GLN A 107 14.54 -19.63 4.10
N ASN A 108 14.47 -18.31 3.96
CA ASN A 108 14.84 -17.62 2.71
C ASN A 108 16.33 -17.76 2.36
N ALA A 109 17.23 -17.72 3.35
CA ALA A 109 18.66 -17.94 3.15
C ALA A 109 18.95 -19.38 2.66
N ARG A 110 18.24 -20.38 3.21
CA ARG A 110 18.33 -21.78 2.77
C ARG A 110 17.84 -21.95 1.33
N LEU A 111 16.74 -21.30 0.95
CA LEU A 111 16.19 -21.37 -0.41
C LEU A 111 17.12 -20.73 -1.45
N GLY A 112 17.73 -19.58 -1.11
CA GLY A 112 18.66 -18.88 -2.01
C GLY A 112 19.97 -19.62 -2.29
N GLN A 113 20.36 -20.58 -1.46
CA GLN A 113 21.54 -21.45 -1.71
C GLN A 113 21.23 -22.67 -2.58
N ILE A 114 19.94 -23.00 -2.78
CA ILE A 114 19.51 -24.14 -3.60
C ILE A 114 19.21 -23.70 -5.05
N THR A 115 18.92 -22.42 -5.26
CA THR A 115 18.58 -21.86 -6.59
C THR A 115 19.71 -21.09 -7.25
N GLY A 116 20.93 -21.16 -6.70
CA GLY A 116 22.14 -20.49 -7.22
C GLY A 116 23.11 -21.45 -7.88
#